data_AF-A0A285NGZ7-F1
#
_entry.id   AF-A0A285NGZ7-F1
#
_cell.length_a   1.000
_cell.length_b   1.000
_cell.length_c   1.000
_cell.angle_alpha   90.00
_cell.angle_beta   90.00
_cell.angle_gamma   90.00
#
_symmetry.space_group_name_H-M   'P 1'
#
loop_
_entity.id
_entity.type
_entity.pdbx_description
1 polymer ?
#
loop_
_entity_poly.entity_id
_entity_poly.type
_entity_poly.pdbx_seq_one_letter_code
_entity_poly.pdbx_strand_id
1 'polypeptide(L)'
;MKILAIAAFVSVLSVSSTLAGTVNKTVPANQSTVLTGISLFNSMNCNHGPIPKVKLKSPPKHGKVTFKKKVIKISSGRCKGKTMTGTLVIYTPKRGYRGQDAFKSEFSYDKYVTGSTARAYNSDTFKLTVK
;
A
#
# COMPACT_ATOMS: atom_id res chain seq x y z
N MET A 1 -61.24 -2.49 -13.78
CA MET A 1 -59.84 -2.05 -13.86
C MET A 1 -59.38 -1.58 -12.48
N LYS A 2 -58.46 -2.32 -11.83
CA LYS A 2 -57.69 -1.87 -10.66
C LYS A 2 -56.27 -2.37 -10.88
N ILE A 3 -55.37 -1.45 -11.20
CA ILE A 3 -53.96 -1.73 -11.51
C ILE A 3 -53.24 -1.93 -10.18
N LEU A 4 -52.74 -3.15 -9.94
CA LEU A 4 -51.83 -3.45 -8.83
C LEU A 4 -50.41 -3.01 -9.23
N ALA A 5 -49.92 -1.97 -8.56
CA ALA A 5 -48.55 -1.50 -8.71
C ALA A 5 -47.59 -2.45 -7.98
N ILE A 6 -46.68 -3.06 -8.73
CA ILE A 6 -45.56 -3.87 -8.20
C ILE A 6 -44.41 -2.90 -7.90
N ALA A 7 -44.09 -2.72 -6.61
CA ALA A 7 -42.93 -1.96 -6.19
C ALA A 7 -41.67 -2.83 -6.29
N ALA A 8 -40.83 -2.60 -7.31
CA ALA A 8 -39.52 -3.21 -7.42
C ALA A 8 -38.50 -2.44 -6.57
N PHE A 9 -38.02 -3.08 -5.49
CA PHE A 9 -36.98 -2.54 -4.61
C PHE A 9 -35.61 -2.74 -5.28
N VAL A 10 -35.14 -1.73 -6.04
CA VAL A 10 -33.80 -1.75 -6.64
C VAL A 10 -32.77 -1.37 -5.59
N SER A 11 -32.14 -2.38 -4.99
CA SER A 11 -31.01 -2.20 -4.08
C SER A 11 -29.76 -1.77 -4.85
N VAL A 12 -29.43 -0.47 -4.76
CA VAL A 12 -28.19 0.10 -5.32
C VAL A 12 -27.00 -0.38 -4.47
N LEU A 13 -26.22 -1.32 -5.00
CA LEU A 13 -24.93 -1.73 -4.42
C LEU A 13 -23.89 -0.64 -4.74
N SER A 14 -23.63 0.23 -3.77
CA SER A 14 -22.57 1.24 -3.84
C SER A 14 -21.20 0.56 -3.83
N VAL A 15 -20.57 0.42 -5.00
CA VAL A 15 -19.18 -0.08 -5.12
C VAL A 15 -18.23 1.04 -4.69
N SER A 16 -17.71 0.98 -3.45
CA SER A 16 -16.66 1.90 -3.02
C SER A 16 -15.34 1.52 -3.71
N SER A 17 -14.93 2.29 -4.71
CA SER A 17 -13.62 2.18 -5.34
C SER A 17 -12.54 2.71 -4.39
N THR A 18 -12.02 1.84 -3.53
CA THR A 18 -10.79 2.14 -2.77
C THR A 18 -9.65 2.38 -3.76
N LEU A 19 -8.99 3.55 -3.70
CA LEU A 19 -7.80 3.88 -4.47
C LEU A 19 -6.64 2.97 -3.99
N ALA A 20 -6.61 1.73 -4.48
CA ALA A 20 -5.54 0.80 -4.22
C ALA A 20 -4.43 1.05 -5.25
N GLY A 21 -3.26 1.49 -4.78
CA GLY A 21 -2.08 1.62 -5.64
C GLY A 21 -1.68 0.25 -6.17
N THR A 22 -1.34 0.14 -7.47
CA THR A 22 -0.77 -1.09 -8.02
C THR A 22 0.70 -0.88 -8.34
N VAL A 23 1.56 -1.69 -7.72
CA VAL A 23 3.01 -1.69 -7.91
C VAL A 23 3.39 -2.91 -8.74
N ASN A 24 3.79 -2.68 -9.98
CA ASN A 24 4.34 -3.73 -10.85
C ASN A 24 5.87 -3.70 -10.77
N LYS A 25 6.49 -4.82 -10.42
CA LYS A 25 7.97 -4.94 -10.32
C LYS A 25 8.46 -6.26 -10.87
N THR A 26 9.63 -6.23 -11.48
CA THR A 26 10.40 -7.44 -11.75
C THR A 26 11.51 -7.53 -10.71
N VAL A 27 11.69 -8.71 -10.11
CA VAL A 27 12.64 -8.94 -9.01
C VAL A 27 13.54 -10.15 -9.29
N PRO A 28 14.80 -10.14 -8.83
CA PRO A 28 15.70 -11.28 -8.96
C PRO A 28 15.20 -12.49 -8.16
N ALA A 29 15.35 -13.68 -8.75
CA ALA A 29 15.21 -14.95 -8.05
C ALA A 29 16.25 -15.08 -6.93
N ASN A 30 15.90 -15.79 -5.85
CA ASN A 30 16.78 -16.08 -4.71
C ASN A 30 17.32 -14.87 -3.93
N GLN A 31 16.87 -13.65 -4.21
CA GLN A 31 17.40 -12.44 -3.58
C GLN A 31 16.29 -11.56 -2.99
N SER A 32 16.57 -10.99 -1.82
CA SER A 32 15.67 -10.01 -1.20
C SER A 32 15.72 -8.68 -1.94
N THR A 33 14.57 -8.11 -2.24
CA THR A 33 14.43 -6.86 -3.00
C THR A 33 13.61 -5.84 -2.22
N VAL A 34 14.10 -4.61 -2.10
CA VAL A 34 13.32 -3.48 -1.60
C VAL A 34 12.36 -3.05 -2.71
N LEU A 35 11.05 -3.22 -2.48
CA LEU A 35 10.02 -2.89 -3.47
C LEU A 35 9.64 -1.41 -3.44
N THR A 36 9.48 -0.87 -2.23
CA THR A 36 9.15 0.53 -1.99
C THR A 36 9.54 0.94 -0.56
N GLY A 37 9.60 2.24 -0.33
CA GLY A 37 9.70 2.86 0.99
C GLY A 37 8.48 3.73 1.24
N ILE A 38 7.80 3.51 2.37
CA ILE A 38 6.61 4.25 2.77
C ILE A 38 7.02 5.23 3.87
N SER A 39 6.99 6.53 3.55
CA SER A 39 7.23 7.62 4.48
C SER A 39 6.11 8.64 4.38
N LEU A 40 5.75 9.24 5.51
CA LEU A 40 4.79 10.34 5.56
C LEU A 40 5.55 11.63 5.83
N PHE A 41 5.25 12.64 5.02
CA PHE A 41 5.84 13.96 5.14
C PHE A 41 4.88 14.99 4.58
N ASN A 42 4.99 16.22 5.04
CA ASN A 42 4.23 17.33 4.48
C ASN A 42 4.88 17.78 3.16
N SER A 43 4.12 17.77 2.07
CA SER A 43 4.65 18.07 0.72
C SER A 43 4.96 19.56 0.47
N MET A 44 4.53 20.47 1.36
CA MET A 44 4.80 21.90 1.28
C MET A 44 6.10 22.27 1.97
N ASN A 45 6.29 21.83 3.23
CA ASN A 45 7.46 22.19 4.04
C ASN A 45 8.46 21.04 4.24
N CYS A 46 8.15 19.85 3.75
CA CYS A 46 8.99 18.64 3.85
C CYS A 46 9.30 18.23 5.30
N ASN A 47 8.42 18.56 6.25
CA ASN A 47 8.55 18.07 7.63
C ASN A 47 8.12 16.61 7.74
N HIS A 48 8.76 15.90 8.66
CA HIS A 48 8.47 14.50 8.94
C HIS A 48 7.06 14.34 9.50
N GLY A 49 6.32 13.37 8.97
CA GLY A 49 5.09 12.87 9.56
C GLY A 49 5.35 11.68 10.51
N PRO A 50 4.30 11.14 11.14
CA PRO A 50 4.41 9.93 11.94
C PRO A 50 4.85 8.74 11.08
N ILE A 51 5.59 7.79 11.66
CA ILE A 51 5.99 6.57 10.95
C ILE A 51 4.74 5.69 10.76
N PRO A 52 4.34 5.36 9.52
CA PRO A 52 3.14 4.58 9.28
C PRO A 52 3.31 3.13 9.78
N LYS A 53 2.22 2.58 10.34
CA LYS A 53 2.13 1.16 10.68
C LYS A 53 1.77 0.38 9.41
N VAL A 54 2.63 -0.54 8.99
CA VAL A 54 2.46 -1.35 7.78
C VAL A 54 2.22 -2.81 8.15
N LYS A 55 1.27 -3.46 7.49
CA LYS A 55 0.97 -4.88 7.66
C LYS A 55 0.65 -5.54 6.32
N LEU A 56 0.79 -6.87 6.27
CA LEU A 56 0.27 -7.66 5.16
C LEU A 56 -1.25 -7.79 5.30
N LYS A 57 -1.96 -7.53 4.20
CA LYS A 57 -3.40 -7.79 4.07
C LYS A 57 -3.65 -9.13 3.38
N SER A 58 -2.84 -9.45 2.38
CA SER A 58 -2.79 -10.77 1.74
C SER A 58 -1.33 -11.14 1.55
N PRO A 59 -0.86 -12.30 2.04
CA PRO A 59 0.52 -12.73 1.86
C PRO A 59 0.80 -13.14 0.40
N PRO A 60 2.07 -13.11 -0.04
CA PRO A 60 2.51 -13.74 -1.29
C PRO A 60 2.39 -15.27 -1.23
N LYS A 61 2.22 -15.93 -2.38
CA LYS A 61 2.18 -17.40 -2.46
C LYS A 61 3.59 -18.01 -2.56
N HIS A 62 4.52 -17.28 -3.19
CA HIS A 62 5.82 -17.79 -3.61
C HIS A 62 7.00 -17.01 -3.03
N GLY A 63 6.79 -16.34 -1.90
CA GLY A 63 7.83 -15.65 -1.16
C GLY A 63 7.42 -15.26 0.25
N LYS A 64 8.14 -14.32 0.83
CA LYS A 64 7.84 -13.67 2.10
C LYS A 64 8.04 -12.17 1.98
N VAL A 65 7.27 -11.40 2.75
CA VAL A 65 7.43 -9.95 2.85
C VAL A 65 7.85 -9.59 4.26
N THR A 66 8.85 -8.72 4.38
CA THR A 66 9.29 -8.16 5.65
C THR A 66 9.22 -6.63 5.61
N PHE A 67 8.92 -6.03 6.76
CA PHE A 67 8.84 -4.59 6.93
C PHE A 67 9.98 -4.13 7.82
N LYS A 68 10.78 -3.16 7.34
CA LYS A 68 11.95 -2.65 8.10
C LYS A 68 11.93 -1.14 8.17
N LYS A 69 11.94 -0.58 9.37
CA LYS A 69 12.11 0.86 9.57
C LYS A 69 13.50 1.28 9.08
N LYS A 70 13.57 2.34 8.29
CA LYS A 70 14.82 2.90 7.78
C LYS A 70 14.64 4.38 7.42
N VAL A 71 15.74 5.12 7.45
CA VAL A 71 15.84 6.43 6.80
C VAL A 71 15.83 6.24 5.29
N ILE A 72 14.86 6.84 4.61
CA ILE A 72 14.61 6.73 3.17
C ILE A 72 14.89 8.09 2.52
N LYS A 73 15.66 8.11 1.44
CA LYS A 73 15.86 9.32 0.63
C LYS A 73 14.68 9.50 -0.33
N ILE A 74 14.05 10.66 -0.29
CA ILE A 74 12.93 11.00 -1.19
C ILE A 74 13.49 11.21 -2.60
N SER A 75 12.92 10.48 -3.58
CA SER A 75 13.44 10.43 -4.95
C SER A 75 12.79 11.45 -5.90
N SER A 76 11.61 11.99 -5.56
CA SER A 76 10.82 12.84 -6.44
C SER A 76 10.05 13.94 -5.69
N GLY A 77 9.50 14.90 -6.44
CA GLY A 77 8.73 16.03 -5.92
C GLY A 77 9.57 17.11 -5.22
N ARG A 78 8.91 18.07 -4.58
CA ARG A 78 9.55 19.20 -3.88
C ARG A 78 10.55 18.78 -2.82
N CYS A 79 10.30 17.65 -2.16
CA CYS A 79 11.13 17.15 -1.07
C CYS A 79 12.25 16.21 -1.54
N LYS A 80 12.51 16.11 -2.85
CA LYS A 80 13.58 15.29 -3.43
C LYS A 80 14.92 15.59 -2.73
N GLY A 81 15.65 14.54 -2.41
CA GLY A 81 16.96 14.63 -1.76
C GLY A 81 16.90 14.63 -0.24
N LYS A 82 15.78 15.04 0.38
CA LYS A 82 15.60 14.94 1.83
C LYS A 82 15.48 13.48 2.28
N THR A 83 15.83 13.23 3.53
CA THR A 83 15.72 11.93 4.17
C THR A 83 14.54 11.92 5.13
N MET A 84 13.78 10.82 5.13
CA MET A 84 12.59 10.64 5.97
C MET A 84 12.62 9.25 6.59
N THR A 85 12.38 9.15 7.90
CA THR A 85 12.16 7.84 8.52
C THR A 85 10.84 7.26 8.00
N GLY A 86 10.90 6.04 7.51
CA GLY A 86 9.73 5.30 7.05
C GLY A 86 9.96 3.80 7.12
N THR A 87 9.11 3.06 6.42
CA THR A 87 9.11 1.60 6.43
C THR A 87 9.39 1.08 5.03
N LEU A 88 10.43 0.27 4.88
CA LEU A 88 10.73 -0.47 3.66
C LEU A 88 9.83 -1.69 3.57
N VAL A 89 9.28 -1.93 2.38
CA VAL A 89 8.62 -3.18 2.01
C VAL A 89 9.62 -4.03 1.25
N ILE A 90 10.01 -5.15 1.84
CA ILE A 90 11.06 -6.04 1.30
C ILE A 90 10.43 -7.38 0.96
N TYR A 91 10.61 -7.83 -0.29
CA TYR A 91 10.16 -9.15 -0.73
C TYR A 91 11.35 -10.09 -0.91
N THR A 92 11.21 -11.32 -0.45
CA THR A 92 12.16 -12.40 -0.68
C THR A 92 11.42 -13.58 -1.31
N PRO A 93 11.72 -13.97 -2.56
CA PRO A 93 11.12 -15.14 -3.18
C PRO A 93 11.55 -16.43 -2.45
N LYS A 94 10.73 -17.48 -2.52
CA LYS A 94 11.14 -18.84 -2.15
C LYS A 94 12.34 -19.25 -2.99
N ARG A 95 13.27 -20.00 -2.39
CA ARG A 95 14.46 -20.48 -3.10
C ARG A 95 14.05 -21.28 -4.34
N GLY A 96 14.68 -20.97 -5.47
CA GLY A 96 14.43 -21.59 -6.77
C GLY A 96 13.18 -21.08 -7.51
N TYR A 97 12.33 -20.27 -6.88
CA TYR A 97 11.10 -19.81 -7.51
C TYR A 97 11.37 -18.79 -8.62
N ARG A 98 10.66 -18.97 -9.75
CA ARG A 98 10.59 -18.07 -10.90
C ARG A 98 9.12 -18.01 -11.35
N GLY A 99 8.65 -16.84 -11.77
CA GLY A 99 7.25 -16.65 -12.18
C GLY A 99 6.54 -15.51 -11.46
N GLN A 100 5.21 -15.51 -11.56
CA GLN A 100 4.34 -14.44 -11.04
C GLN A 100 3.98 -14.64 -9.57
N ASP A 101 4.19 -13.61 -8.75
CA ASP A 101 3.70 -13.58 -7.37
C ASP A 101 2.96 -12.26 -7.10
N ALA A 102 2.07 -12.26 -6.10
CA ALA A 102 1.32 -11.08 -5.75
C ALA A 102 0.97 -11.05 -4.27
N PHE A 103 0.98 -9.86 -3.69
CA PHE A 103 0.57 -9.64 -2.30
C PHE A 103 -0.06 -8.26 -2.14
N LYS A 104 -0.74 -8.05 -1.01
CA LYS A 104 -1.31 -6.75 -0.64
C LYS A 104 -0.77 -6.30 0.71
N SER A 105 -0.32 -5.05 0.81
CA SER A 105 -0.01 -4.42 2.09
C SER A 105 -0.98 -3.29 2.39
N GLU A 106 -1.28 -3.12 3.66
CA GLU A 106 -2.00 -1.95 4.16
C GLU A 106 -1.06 -1.13 5.04
N PHE A 107 -1.06 0.18 4.84
CA PHE A 107 -0.40 1.11 5.74
C PHE A 107 -1.41 2.08 6.33
N SER A 108 -1.15 2.46 7.57
CA SER A 108 -2.09 3.27 8.34
C SER A 108 -1.34 4.33 9.14
N TYR A 109 -1.94 5.49 9.30
CA TYR A 109 -1.40 6.60 10.07
C TYR A 109 -2.50 7.46 10.68
N ASP A 110 -2.17 8.18 11.73
CA ASP A 110 -3.10 9.10 12.38
C ASP A 110 -3.13 10.41 11.59
N LYS A 111 -4.33 10.86 11.26
CA LYS A 111 -4.60 12.18 10.71
C LYS A 111 -5.25 13.02 11.79
N TYR A 112 -4.67 14.18 12.04
CA TYR A 112 -5.36 15.22 12.80
C TYR A 112 -6.42 15.84 11.89
N VAL A 113 -7.67 15.72 12.30
CA VAL A 113 -8.83 16.41 11.71
C VAL A 113 -9.34 17.36 12.79
N THR A 114 -9.85 18.54 12.46
CA THR A 114 -10.21 19.56 13.46
C THR A 114 -10.99 18.97 14.65
N GLY A 115 -10.38 18.98 15.84
CA GLY A 115 -10.96 18.47 17.09
C GLY A 115 -10.92 16.94 17.31
N SER A 116 -10.32 16.14 16.40
CA SER A 116 -10.28 14.67 16.54
C SER A 116 -9.07 14.02 15.85
N THR A 117 -8.74 12.79 16.26
CA THR A 117 -7.77 11.93 15.56
C THR A 117 -8.52 10.89 14.74
N ALA A 118 -8.37 10.94 13.42
CA ALA A 118 -8.91 9.92 12.52
C ALA A 118 -7.78 9.02 12.01
N ARG A 119 -8.05 7.72 11.89
CA ARG A 119 -7.09 6.79 11.31
C ARG A 119 -7.25 6.73 9.80
N ALA A 120 -6.21 7.09 9.06
CA ALA A 120 -6.17 6.89 7.62
C ALA A 120 -5.60 5.51 7.29
N TYR A 121 -6.19 4.83 6.30
CA TYR A 121 -5.73 3.56 5.77
C TYR A 121 -5.51 3.69 4.27
N ASN A 122 -4.44 3.08 3.78
CA ASN A 122 -4.13 2.99 2.36
C ASN A 122 -3.63 1.58 2.08
N SER A 123 -3.86 1.09 0.87
CA SER A 123 -3.45 -0.25 0.47
C SER A 123 -2.72 -0.21 -0.86
N ASP A 124 -1.65 -0.99 -0.94
CA ASP A 124 -0.91 -1.25 -2.17
C ASP A 124 -1.05 -2.72 -2.54
N THR A 125 -1.30 -2.97 -3.82
CA THR A 125 -1.24 -4.29 -4.45
C THR A 125 0.08 -4.41 -5.20
N PHE A 126 0.89 -5.40 -4.84
CA PHE A 126 2.14 -5.70 -5.52
C PHE A 126 1.92 -6.87 -6.47
N LYS A 127 2.30 -6.66 -7.74
CA LYS A 127 2.38 -7.70 -8.77
C LYS A 127 3.84 -7.86 -9.17
N LEU A 128 4.39 -9.04 -8.94
CA LEU A 128 5.82 -9.32 -9.07
C LEU A 128 6.08 -10.36 -10.15
N THR A 129 7.07 -10.11 -10.99
CA THR A 129 7.68 -11.12 -11.86
C THR A 129 9.05 -11.50 -11.29
N VAL A 130 9.24 -12.75 -10.87
CA VAL A 130 10.50 -13.28 -10.35
C VAL A 130 11.30 -13.92 -11.50
N LYS A 131 12.50 -13.40 -11.77
CA LYS A 131 13.39 -13.89 -12.84
C LYS A 131 14.87 -13.85 -12.47
#